data_AF-A0AAV8XL29-F1
#
_entry.id   AF-A0AAV8XL29-F1
#
_cell.length_a   1.000
_cell.length_b   1.000
_cell.length_c   1.000
_cell.angle_alpha   90.00
_cell.angle_beta   90.00
_cell.angle_gamma   90.00
#
_symmetry.space_group_name_H-M   'P 1'
#
loop_
_entity.id
_entity.type
_entity.pdbx_description
1 polymer ?
#
loop_
_entity_poly.entity_id
_entity_poly.type
_entity_poly.pdbx_seq_one_letter_code
_entity_poly.pdbx_strand_id
1 'polypeptide(L)' 'MQENPVTWNEFADISVIHGKHYPIENSLWYTFVIFTTNTLVYRLLKILLHILPALVFDVVAVILGNKPR' A
#
# COMPACT_ATOMS: atom_id res chain seq x y z
N MET A 1 1.77 -12.34 -32.44
CA MET A 1 1.23 -12.31 -31.07
C MET A 1 0.55 -10.95 -30.91
N GLN A 2 -0.74 -10.91 -30.60
CA GLN A 2 -1.44 -9.65 -30.42
C GLN A 2 -1.20 -9.19 -28.97
N GLU A 3 -0.49 -8.08 -28.80
CA GLU A 3 -0.32 -7.49 -27.47
C GLU A 3 -1.63 -6.86 -27.03
N ASN A 4 -2.06 -7.15 -25.80
CA ASN A 4 -3.20 -6.51 -25.15
C ASN A 4 -2.64 -5.54 -24.10
N PRO A 5 -2.32 -4.29 -24.47
CA PRO A 5 -1.70 -3.35 -23.55
C PRO A 5 -2.70 -2.93 -22.46
N VAL A 6 -2.36 -3.20 -21.21
CA VAL A 6 -3.11 -2.74 -20.03
C VAL A 6 -2.54 -1.41 -19.58
N THR A 7 -3.40 -0.42 -19.36
CA THR A 7 -3.01 0.87 -18.78
C THR A 7 -2.77 0.75 -17.27
N TRP A 8 -1.96 1.66 -16.70
CA TRP A 8 -1.74 1.69 -15.26
C TRP A 8 -3.03 1.90 -14.45
N ASN A 9 -4.00 2.62 -15.01
CA ASN A 9 -5.30 2.81 -14.37
C ASN A 9 -6.11 1.51 -14.37
N GLU A 10 -6.19 0.79 -15.49
CA GLU A 10 -6.85 -0.52 -15.54
C GLU A 10 -6.19 -1.51 -14.60
N PHE A 11 -4.86 -1.51 -14.53
CA PHE A 11 -4.12 -2.33 -13.56
C PHE A 11 -4.49 -1.96 -12.11
N ALA A 12 -4.56 -0.67 -11.77
CA ALA A 12 -4.95 -0.23 -10.44
C ALA A 12 -6.39 -0.68 -10.10
N ASP A 13 -7.33 -0.47 -11.01
CA ASP A 13 -8.74 -0.82 -10.81
C ASP A 13 -8.91 -2.33 -10.60
N ILE A 14 -8.29 -3.13 -11.46
CA ILE A 14 -8.30 -4.60 -11.34
C ILE A 14 -7.68 -5.02 -10.01
N SER A 15 -6.53 -4.44 -9.62
CA SER A 15 -5.85 -4.77 -8.36
C SER A 15 -6.71 -4.44 -7.14
N VAL A 16 -7.39 -3.28 -7.15
CA VAL A 16 -8.24 -2.85 -6.05
C VAL A 16 -9.50 -3.71 -5.96
N ILE A 17 -10.11 -4.09 -7.09
CA ILE A 17 -11.28 -4.98 -7.11
C ILE A 17 -10.92 -6.35 -6.52
N HIS A 18 -9.84 -6.95 -7.00
CA HIS A 18 -9.44 -8.30 -6.54
C HIS A 18 -8.87 -8.28 -5.12
N GLY A 19 -8.13 -7.24 -4.74
CA GLY A 19 -7.61 -7.10 -3.37
C GLY A 19 -8.70 -6.97 -2.32
N LYS A 20 -9.87 -6.42 -2.66
CA LYS A 20 -11.05 -6.44 -1.78
C LYS A 20 -11.69 -7.82 -1.67
N HIS A 21 -11.69 -8.58 -2.75
CA HIS A 21 -12.31 -9.91 -2.78
C HIS A 21 -11.42 -10.96 -2.10
N TYR A 22 -10.10 -10.79 -2.20
CA TYR A 22 -9.09 -11.67 -1.62
C TYR A 22 -8.18 -10.86 -0.68
N PRO A 23 -8.68 -10.44 0.50
CA PRO A 23 -7.88 -9.67 1.44
C PRO A 23 -6.71 -10.52 1.96
N ILE A 24 -5.56 -9.88 2.16
CA ILE A 24 -4.41 -10.52 2.77
C ILE A 24 -4.70 -10.72 4.26
N GLU A 25 -4.75 -11.97 4.70
CA GLU A 25 -4.96 -12.31 6.11
C GLU A 25 -3.90 -11.61 6.99
N ASN A 26 -4.35 -10.95 8.06
CA ASN A 26 -3.52 -10.15 8.98
C ASN A 26 -2.89 -8.88 8.37
N SER A 27 -3.34 -8.42 7.19
CA SER A 27 -2.95 -7.09 6.72
C SER A 27 -3.61 -6.01 7.55
N LEU A 28 -2.79 -5.10 8.08
CA LEU A 28 -3.25 -3.90 8.78
C LEU A 28 -3.69 -2.79 7.81
N TRP A 29 -3.35 -2.91 6.52
CA TRP A 29 -3.70 -1.94 5.48
C TRP A 29 -4.77 -2.49 4.55
N TYR A 30 -5.68 -1.61 4.15
CA TYR A 30 -6.61 -1.84 3.05
C TYR A 30 -5.89 -1.73 1.70
N THR A 31 -6.28 -2.54 0.73
CA THR A 31 -5.66 -2.54 -0.61
C THR A 31 -6.05 -1.29 -1.40
N PHE A 32 -5.05 -0.50 -1.78
CA PHE A 32 -5.19 0.60 -2.73
C PHE A 32 -3.93 0.69 -3.60
N VAL A 33 -4.07 1.29 -4.79
CA VAL A 33 -2.95 1.50 -5.72
C VAL A 33 -3.01 2.94 -6.22
N ILE A 34 -1.88 3.65 -6.15
CA ILE A 34 -1.74 5.02 -6.62
C ILE A 34 -0.52 5.09 -7.53
N PHE A 35 -0.74 5.47 -8.79
CA PHE A 35 0.32 5.74 -9.73
C PHE A 35 0.57 7.24 -9.85
N THR A 36 1.84 7.63 -9.89
CA THR A 36 2.24 9.02 -10.10
C THR A 36 3.50 9.05 -10.95
N THR A 37 3.56 9.98 -11.89
CA THR A 37 4.76 10.25 -12.71
C THR A 37 5.70 11.24 -12.02
N ASN A 38 5.27 11.87 -10.93
CA ASN A 38 6.04 12.87 -10.21
C ASN A 38 6.79 12.24 -9.02
N THR A 39 8.12 12.28 -9.08
CA THR A 39 9.02 11.74 -8.04
C THR A 39 8.82 12.37 -6.67
N LEU A 40 8.50 13.67 -6.58
CA LEU A 40 8.26 14.34 -5.30
C LEU A 40 6.98 13.81 -4.67
N VAL A 41 5.90 13.73 -5.46
CA VAL A 41 4.62 13.17 -5.01
C VAL A 41 4.80 11.73 -4.56
N TYR A 42 5.54 10.92 -5.32
CA TYR A 42 5.87 9.54 -4.94
C TYR A 42 6.57 9.46 -3.58
N ARG A 43 7.58 10.30 -3.34
CA ARG A 43 8.31 10.33 -2.05
C ARG A 43 7.40 10.73 -0.89
N LEU A 44 6.54 11.73 -1.10
CA LEU A 44 5.56 12.16 -0.09
C LEU A 44 4.56 11.04 0.22
N LEU A 45 3.96 10.42 -0.79
CA LEU A 45 3.05 9.29 -0.63
C LEU A 45 3.73 8.13 0.10
N LYS A 46 4.98 7.80 -0.26
CA LYS A 46 5.75 6.75 0.41
C LYS A 46 5.93 7.03 1.90
N ILE A 47 6.30 8.27 2.25
CA ILE A 47 6.48 8.65 3.66
C ILE A 47 5.14 8.57 4.39
N LEU A 48 4.08 9.15 3.83
CA LEU A 48 2.78 9.27 4.50
C LEU A 48 2.00 7.96 4.60
N LEU A 49 2.07 7.10 3.58
CA LEU A 49 1.24 5.89 3.50
C LEU A 49 1.97 4.64 4.00
N HIS A 50 3.31 4.63 4.02
CA HIS A 50 4.10 3.48 4.48
C HIS A 50 4.94 3.78 5.71
N ILE A 51 5.85 4.76 5.65
CA ILE A 51 6.85 4.96 6.71
C ILE A 51 6.21 5.50 7.99
N LEU A 52 5.41 6.56 7.88
CA LEU A 52 4.80 7.22 9.03
C LEU A 52 3.83 6.27 9.76
N PRO A 53 2.90 5.54 9.09
CA PRO A 53 2.03 4.60 9.78
C PRO A 53 2.81 3.45 10.42
N ALA A 54 3.80 2.86 9.73
CA ALA A 54 4.62 1.80 10.30
C ALA A 54 5.32 2.27 11.58
N LEU A 55 5.94 3.45 11.55
CA LEU A 55 6.59 4.03 12.73
C LEU A 55 5.61 4.25 13.89
N VAL A 56 4.40 4.74 13.60
CA VAL A 56 3.35 4.91 14.62
C VAL A 56 3.00 3.57 15.26
N PHE A 57 2.78 2.52 14.46
CA PHE A 57 2.46 1.20 14.98
C PHE A 57 3.61 0.59 15.79
N ASP A 58 4.86 0.76 15.36
CA ASP A 58 6.04 0.30 16.08
C ASP A 58 6.17 0.99 17.44
N VAL A 59 6.00 2.31 17.49
CA VAL A 59 6.05 3.08 18.74
C VAL A 59 4.92 2.66 19.68
N VAL A 60 3.69 2.51 19.16
CA VAL A 60 2.55 2.06 19.97
C VAL A 60 2.80 0.64 20.50
N ALA A 61 3.33 -0.27 19.68
CA ALA A 61 3.66 -1.62 20.10
C ALA A 61 4.69 -1.62 21.24
N VAL A 62 5.75 -0.82 21.13
CA VAL A 62 6.77 -0.65 22.18
C VAL A 62 6.16 -0.08 23.47
N ILE A 63 5.31 0.94 23.38
CA ILE A 63 4.63 1.53 24.55
C ILE A 63 3.74 0.49 25.26
N LEU A 64 3.06 -0.37 24.49
CA LEU A 64 2.23 -1.45 25.02
C LEU A 64 3.04 -2.65 25.57
N GLY A 65 4.37 -2.57 25.57
CA GLY A 65 5.25 -3.65 26.05
C GLY A 65 5.38 -4.83 25.08
N ASN A 66 4.87 -4.69 23.85
CA ASN A 66 5.12 -5.67 22.81
C ASN A 66 6.57 -5.53 22.36
N LYS A 67 7.33 -6.62 22.38
CA LYS A 67 8.69 -6.62 21.85
C LYS A 67 8.60 -6.50 20.32
N PRO A 68 9.37 -5.59 19.69
CA PRO A 68 9.50 -5.60 18.23
C PRO A 68 9.99 -6.99 17.80
N ARG A 69 9.31 -7.59 16.82
CA ARG A 69 9.68 -8.92 16.28
C ARG A 69 10.81 -8.78 15.28
#